data_AF-A0A352IS44-F1
#
_entry.id   AF-A0A352IS44-F1
#
_cell.length_a   1.000
_cell.length_b   1.000
_cell.length_c   1.000
_cell.angle_alpha   90.00
_cell.angle_beta   90.00
_cell.angle_gamma   90.00
#
_symmetry.space_group_name_H-M   'P 1'
#
loop_
_entity.id
_entity.type
_entity.pdbx_description
1 polymer ?
#
loop_
_entity_poly.entity_id
_entity_poly.type
_entity_poly.pdbx_seq_one_letter_code
_entity_poly.pdbx_strand_id
1 'polypeptide(L)'
;MVSRKKNDRDPHASREAQKYDNPIQSREFILSHLKDRGAPATHETLCSELGQSSEEGIEALRRRLIAMCRDGQLICNRRGAYLPIEEADLVTGRVIGHKDGFGFLVPDDGGSDLFLTARQMRQVFHGDRVAARVDRVDDRGRREGVIVEVLEYRTSQTVGRFFQESGISFVVPENARINHEVLIPQENCGNARHGQYVVVDIVRQPTVRT
;
A
#
# COMPACT_ATOMS: atom_id res chain seq x y z
N MET A 1 -29.49 -16.04 34.40
CA MET A 1 -29.29 -14.58 34.53
C MET A 1 -27.79 -14.31 34.43
N VAL A 2 -27.31 -13.91 33.24
CA VAL A 2 -25.90 -13.57 33.02
C VAL A 2 -25.81 -12.08 32.74
N SER A 3 -24.94 -11.42 33.49
CA SER A 3 -24.81 -9.98 33.63
C SER A 3 -24.40 -9.30 32.31
N ARG A 4 -25.27 -8.42 31.78
CA ARG A 4 -24.94 -7.43 30.76
C ARG A 4 -23.97 -6.42 31.37
N LYS A 5 -22.66 -6.58 31.14
CA LYS A 5 -21.74 -5.45 31.29
C LYS A 5 -22.01 -4.47 30.15
N LYS A 6 -22.83 -3.46 30.43
CA LYS A 6 -22.96 -2.27 29.60
C LYS A 6 -21.56 -1.65 29.48
N ASN A 7 -20.98 -1.69 28.28
CA ASN A 7 -19.82 -0.88 27.95
C ASN A 7 -20.30 0.56 27.76
N ASP A 8 -20.31 1.31 28.86
CA ASP A 8 -20.82 2.68 29.01
C ASP A 8 -19.93 3.76 28.33
N ARG A 9 -19.19 3.38 27.27
CA ARG A 9 -18.20 4.23 26.60
C ARG A 9 -18.37 4.34 25.07
N ASP A 10 -19.45 3.79 24.51
CA ASP A 10 -19.77 3.99 23.09
C ASP A 10 -20.94 5.00 22.97
N PRO A 11 -20.68 6.27 22.62
CA PRO A 11 -21.72 7.30 22.49
C PRO A 11 -22.73 7.02 21.38
N HIS A 12 -22.48 6.02 20.52
CA HIS A 12 -23.35 5.64 19.40
C HIS A 12 -23.89 4.21 19.48
N ALA A 13 -23.62 3.48 20.58
CA ALA A 13 -24.16 2.13 20.80
C ALA A 13 -25.69 2.07 20.69
N SER A 14 -26.39 3.12 21.16
CA SER A 14 -27.86 3.19 21.08
C SER A 14 -28.39 3.37 19.65
N ARG A 15 -27.59 3.92 18.72
CA ARG A 15 -27.97 4.14 17.32
C ARG A 15 -27.76 2.89 16.46
N GLU A 16 -26.68 2.15 16.71
CA GLU A 16 -26.39 0.88 16.01
C GLU A 16 -27.27 -0.28 16.52
N ALA A 17 -27.70 -0.25 17.78
CA ALA A 17 -28.61 -1.26 18.37
C ALA A 17 -30.01 -1.30 17.76
N GLN A 18 -30.42 -0.28 16.99
CA GLN A 18 -31.70 -0.29 16.27
C GLN A 18 -31.65 -1.08 14.96
N LYS A 19 -30.47 -1.48 14.47
CA LYS A 19 -30.32 -2.15 13.17
C LYS A 19 -30.12 -3.67 13.25
N TYR A 20 -29.70 -4.23 14.38
CA TYR A 20 -29.36 -5.66 14.51
C TYR A 20 -29.59 -6.21 15.94
N ASP A 21 -30.02 -7.47 16.04
CA ASP A 21 -30.39 -8.15 17.31
C ASP A 21 -29.23 -8.37 18.31
N ASN A 22 -27.97 -8.23 17.85
CA ASN A 22 -26.78 -8.38 18.68
C ASN A 22 -25.78 -7.24 18.39
N PRO A 23 -25.79 -6.14 19.17
CA PRO A 23 -25.04 -4.93 18.84
C PRO A 23 -23.54 -5.13 19.08
N ILE A 24 -22.80 -5.27 17.97
CA ILE A 24 -21.34 -5.09 17.96
C ILE A 24 -20.98 -3.62 18.14
N GLN A 25 -19.73 -3.38 18.57
CA GLN A 25 -19.18 -2.03 18.69
C GLN A 25 -19.32 -1.25 17.38
N SER A 26 -19.59 0.06 17.52
CA SER A 26 -19.70 0.96 16.37
C SER A 26 -18.39 1.06 15.60
N ARG A 27 -18.48 1.48 14.33
CA ARG A 27 -17.30 1.74 13.48
C ARG A 27 -16.36 2.76 14.11
N GLU A 28 -16.94 3.81 14.70
CA GLU A 28 -16.22 4.89 15.37
C GLU A 28 -15.47 4.38 16.60
N PHE A 29 -16.08 3.49 17.39
CA PHE A 29 -15.42 2.86 18.52
C PHE A 29 -14.25 1.95 18.10
N ILE A 30 -14.42 1.18 17.02
CA ILE A 30 -13.33 0.34 16.48
C ILE A 30 -12.17 1.22 15.97
N LEU A 31 -12.49 2.33 15.30
CA LEU A 31 -11.48 3.29 14.84
C LEU A 31 -10.77 3.95 16.02
N SER A 32 -11.50 4.43 17.04
CA SER A 32 -10.88 5.06 18.21
C SER A 32 -10.03 4.08 19.01
N HIS A 33 -10.49 2.84 19.18
CA HIS A 33 -9.72 1.81 19.89
C HIS A 33 -8.42 1.46 19.15
N LEU A 34 -8.48 1.31 17.83
CA LEU A 34 -7.28 1.10 17.03
C LEU A 34 -6.34 2.31 17.06
N LYS A 35 -6.89 3.53 17.10
CA LYS A 35 -6.10 4.76 17.23
C LYS A 35 -5.37 4.84 18.58
N ASP A 36 -6.10 4.62 19.67
CA ASP A 36 -5.52 4.61 21.02
C ASP A 36 -4.43 3.53 21.19
N ARG A 37 -4.54 2.43 20.42
CA ARG A 37 -3.55 1.35 20.40
C ARG A 37 -2.27 1.73 19.66
N GLY A 38 -2.35 2.60 18.64
CA GLY A 38 -1.22 3.04 17.81
C GLY A 38 -0.46 1.91 17.08
N ALA A 39 -1.06 0.72 16.96
CA ALA A 39 -0.43 -0.44 16.34
C ALA A 39 -1.48 -1.36 15.68
N PRO A 40 -1.13 -2.07 14.57
CA PRO A 40 -2.05 -2.99 13.91
C PRO A 40 -2.48 -4.15 14.81
N ALA A 41 -3.77 -4.50 14.80
CA ALA A 41 -4.33 -5.57 15.61
C ALA A 41 -5.00 -6.65 14.73
N THR A 42 -4.77 -7.93 15.03
CA THR A 42 -5.47 -9.02 14.32
C THR A 42 -6.93 -9.10 14.78
N HIS A 43 -7.76 -9.80 14.03
CA HIS A 43 -9.15 -10.05 14.42
C HIS A 43 -9.25 -10.72 15.80
N GLU A 44 -8.39 -11.68 16.11
CA GLU A 44 -8.33 -12.37 17.41
C GLU A 44 -7.99 -11.40 18.57
N THR A 45 -7.01 -10.52 18.33
CA THR A 45 -6.63 -9.48 19.29
C THR A 45 -7.78 -8.51 19.53
N LEU A 46 -8.43 -8.05 18.46
CA LEU A 46 -9.58 -7.15 18.56
C LEU A 46 -10.77 -7.82 19.26
N CYS A 47 -11.04 -9.11 19.01
CA CYS A 47 -12.06 -9.85 19.75
C CYS A 47 -11.76 -9.86 21.25
N SER A 48 -10.50 -10.12 21.62
CA SER A 48 -10.09 -10.17 23.03
C SER A 48 -10.18 -8.80 23.71
N GLU A 49 -9.67 -7.75 23.06
CA GLU A 49 -9.65 -6.38 23.58
C GLU A 49 -11.06 -5.76 23.66
N LEU A 50 -11.91 -6.04 22.67
CA LEU A 50 -13.29 -5.56 22.61
C LEU A 50 -14.28 -6.46 23.39
N GLY A 51 -13.80 -7.52 24.04
CA GLY A 51 -14.63 -8.42 24.87
C GLY A 51 -15.62 -9.27 24.08
N GLN A 52 -15.32 -9.60 22.82
CA GLN A 52 -16.12 -10.46 21.96
C GLN A 52 -15.70 -11.93 22.15
N SER A 53 -16.45 -12.66 22.98
CA SER A 53 -16.19 -14.07 23.30
C SER A 53 -17.21 -15.04 22.71
N SER A 54 -18.39 -14.55 22.31
CA SER A 54 -19.44 -15.37 21.70
C SER A 54 -19.17 -15.61 20.22
N GLU A 55 -19.51 -16.79 19.69
CA GLU A 55 -19.38 -17.10 18.25
C GLU A 55 -20.05 -16.04 17.36
N GLU A 56 -21.27 -15.60 17.72
CA GLU A 56 -21.98 -14.54 17.00
C GLU A 56 -21.23 -13.21 17.01
N GLY A 57 -20.72 -12.78 18.18
CA GLY A 57 -19.95 -11.54 18.32
C GLY A 57 -18.62 -11.55 17.57
N ILE A 58 -17.93 -12.69 17.56
CA ILE A 58 -16.68 -12.90 16.83
C ILE A 58 -16.91 -12.76 15.32
N GLU A 59 -17.94 -13.44 14.79
CA GLU A 59 -18.28 -13.38 13.36
C GLU A 59 -18.84 -12.02 12.96
N ALA A 60 -19.64 -11.38 13.81
CA ALA A 60 -20.16 -10.05 13.57
C ALA A 60 -19.04 -8.99 13.51
N LEU A 61 -18.05 -9.05 14.41
CA LEU A 61 -16.86 -8.20 14.35
C LEU A 61 -16.05 -8.45 13.07
N ARG A 62 -15.87 -9.71 12.67
CA ARG A 62 -15.19 -10.07 11.41
C ARG A 62 -15.85 -9.41 10.21
N ARG A 63 -17.18 -9.54 10.09
CA ARG A 63 -17.95 -8.93 9.00
C ARG A 63 -17.85 -7.40 9.00
N ARG A 64 -17.85 -6.78 10.19
CA ARG A 64 -17.68 -5.34 10.32
C ARG A 64 -16.30 -4.88 9.86
N LEU A 65 -15.23 -5.55 10.28
CA LEU A 65 -13.86 -5.21 9.86
C LEU A 65 -13.69 -5.34 8.33
N ILE A 66 -14.26 -6.40 7.72
CA ILE A 66 -14.26 -6.57 6.26
C ILE A 66 -15.01 -5.42 5.57
N ALA A 67 -16.19 -5.04 6.08
CA ALA A 67 -16.96 -3.92 5.54
C ALA A 67 -16.19 -2.60 5.67
N MET A 68 -15.51 -2.37 6.79
CA MET A 68 -14.69 -1.17 7.01
C MET A 68 -13.46 -1.12 6.09
N CYS A 69 -12.83 -2.26 5.79
CA CYS A 69 -11.79 -2.33 4.77
C CYS A 69 -12.33 -2.01 3.37
N ARG A 70 -13.50 -2.57 3.02
CA ARG A 70 -14.17 -2.28 1.75
C ARG A 70 -14.56 -0.80 1.62
N ASP A 71 -14.99 -0.19 2.72
CA ASP A 71 -15.36 1.23 2.80
C ASP A 71 -14.13 2.15 2.91
N GLY A 72 -12.90 1.61 2.87
CA GLY A 72 -11.65 2.38 2.90
C GLY A 72 -11.28 2.96 4.26
N GLN A 73 -11.95 2.55 5.33
CA GLN A 73 -11.70 3.07 6.69
C GLN A 73 -10.53 2.37 7.39
N LEU A 74 -10.27 1.11 7.02
CA LEU A 74 -9.18 0.28 7.56
C LEU A 74 -8.36 -0.34 6.43
N ILE A 75 -7.09 -0.62 6.70
CA ILE A 75 -6.23 -1.46 5.86
C ILE A 75 -5.96 -2.76 6.61
N CYS A 76 -6.02 -3.90 5.90
CA CYS A 76 -5.60 -5.19 6.43
C CYS A 76 -4.25 -5.57 5.82
N ASN A 77 -3.25 -5.80 6.68
CA ASN A 77 -1.92 -6.21 6.23
C ASN A 77 -1.85 -7.72 5.91
N ARG A 78 -0.73 -8.17 5.34
CA ARG A 78 -0.49 -9.60 4.99
C ARG A 78 -0.56 -10.55 6.19
N ARG A 79 -0.46 -10.06 7.42
CA ARG A 79 -0.55 -10.85 8.66
C ARG A 79 -1.98 -10.89 9.22
N GLY A 80 -2.96 -10.34 8.50
CA GLY A 80 -4.36 -10.29 8.95
C GLY A 80 -4.63 -9.26 10.04
N ALA A 81 -3.74 -8.27 10.21
CA ALA A 81 -3.92 -7.19 11.18
C ALA A 81 -4.47 -5.92 10.52
N TYR A 82 -5.40 -5.27 11.22
CA TYR A 82 -6.14 -4.08 10.79
C TYR A 82 -5.51 -2.81 11.36
N LEU A 83 -5.52 -1.73 10.57
CA LEU A 83 -5.04 -0.40 10.95
C LEU A 83 -5.98 0.69 10.36
N PRO A 84 -6.29 1.77 11.09
CA PRO A 84 -6.99 2.94 10.54
C PRO A 84 -6.21 3.59 9.40
N ILE A 85 -6.90 3.98 8.34
CA ILE A 85 -6.25 4.66 7.20
C ILE A 85 -5.70 6.03 7.60
N GLU A 86 -6.33 6.72 8.56
CA GLU A 86 -5.91 8.04 9.05
C GLU A 86 -4.62 8.00 9.89
N GLU A 87 -4.26 6.84 10.48
CA GLU A 87 -2.97 6.65 11.18
C GLU A 87 -1.90 6.02 10.29
N ALA A 88 -2.29 5.54 9.12
CA ALA A 88 -1.32 5.38 8.06
C ALA A 88 -1.05 6.81 7.55
N ASP A 89 -0.04 7.50 8.11
CA ASP A 89 0.51 8.77 7.62
C ASP A 89 0.95 8.62 6.15
N LEU A 90 -0.03 8.51 5.25
CA LEU A 90 0.13 8.22 3.84
C LEU A 90 0.31 9.54 3.14
N VAL A 91 1.54 9.73 2.69
CA VAL A 91 1.89 10.80 1.79
C VAL A 91 1.60 10.32 0.38
N THR A 92 0.74 11.04 -0.32
CA THR A 92 0.47 10.81 -1.73
C THR A 92 1.27 11.80 -2.57
N GLY A 93 1.78 11.35 -3.70
CA GLY A 93 2.65 12.19 -4.49
C GLY A 93 3.21 11.52 -5.73
N ARG A 94 4.10 12.23 -6.42
CA ARG A 94 4.77 11.78 -7.63
C ARG A 94 6.17 11.24 -7.36
N VAL A 95 6.50 10.10 -7.95
CA VAL A 95 7.83 9.49 -7.86
C VAL A 95 8.82 10.15 -8.82
N ILE A 96 9.93 10.62 -8.28
CA ILE A 96 11.09 11.10 -9.04
C ILE A 96 12.24 10.12 -8.85
N GLY A 97 12.62 9.41 -9.92
CA GLY A 97 13.74 8.48 -9.91
C GLY A 97 15.08 9.19 -10.04
N HIS A 98 16.12 8.59 -9.46
CA HIS A 98 17.52 8.99 -9.61
C HIS A 98 18.31 7.92 -10.36
N LYS A 99 19.39 8.32 -11.04
CA LYS A 99 20.26 7.41 -11.82
C LYS A 99 21.00 6.35 -10.99
N ASP A 100 21.11 6.56 -9.68
CA ASP A 100 21.79 5.63 -8.77
C ASP A 100 20.81 4.60 -8.15
N GLY A 101 19.59 4.48 -8.67
CA GLY A 101 18.60 3.49 -8.22
C GLY A 101 17.62 3.99 -7.16
N PHE A 102 17.94 5.00 -6.37
CA PHE A 102 17.02 5.59 -5.39
C PHE A 102 16.07 6.61 -6.04
N GLY A 103 15.13 7.13 -5.27
CA GLY A 103 14.24 8.20 -5.73
C GLY A 103 13.64 8.99 -4.59
N PHE A 104 12.70 9.86 -4.94
CA PHE A 104 11.93 10.66 -3.99
C PHE A 104 10.46 10.62 -4.35
N LEU A 105 9.61 10.73 -3.33
CA LEU A 105 8.20 11.03 -3.48
C LEU A 105 8.00 12.51 -3.19
N VAL A 106 7.59 13.27 -4.20
CA VAL A 106 7.20 14.68 -4.05
C VAL A 106 5.72 14.72 -3.66
N PRO A 107 5.38 15.18 -2.44
CA PRO A 107 4.01 15.19 -1.95
C PRO A 107 3.11 16.14 -2.76
N ASP A 108 1.86 15.74 -2.97
CA ASP A 108 0.88 16.59 -3.68
C ASP A 108 0.46 17.83 -2.85
N ASP A 109 0.60 17.75 -1.53
CA ASP A 109 0.28 18.83 -0.58
C ASP A 109 1.42 19.85 -0.40
N GLY A 110 2.55 19.67 -1.09
CA GLY A 110 3.71 20.55 -1.02
C GLY A 110 4.56 20.39 0.24
N GLY A 111 4.38 19.29 0.99
CA GLY A 111 5.24 18.93 2.11
C GLY A 111 6.67 18.54 1.71
N SER A 112 7.47 18.15 2.70
CA SER A 112 8.84 17.66 2.47
C SER A 112 8.84 16.33 1.71
N ASP A 113 9.72 16.19 0.72
CA ASP A 113 9.93 14.95 -0.02
C ASP A 113 10.26 13.75 0.88
N LEU A 114 9.77 12.56 0.49
CA LEU A 114 10.16 11.30 1.12
C LEU A 114 11.23 10.63 0.26
N PHE A 115 12.33 10.25 0.89
CA PHE A 115 13.35 9.44 0.26
C PHE A 115 12.87 8.00 0.04
N LEU A 116 12.98 7.51 -1.19
CA LEU A 116 12.66 6.14 -1.57
C LEU A 116 13.95 5.37 -1.84
N THR A 117 14.19 4.33 -1.05
CA THR A 117 15.35 3.45 -1.24
C THR A 117 15.31 2.77 -2.61
N ALA A 118 16.47 2.30 -3.10
CA ALA A 118 16.52 1.53 -4.34
C ALA A 118 15.60 0.29 -4.34
N ARG A 119 15.33 -0.29 -3.15
CA ARG A 119 14.36 -1.38 -3.02
C ARG A 119 12.93 -0.93 -3.29
N GLN A 120 12.53 0.26 -2.81
CA GLN A 120 11.21 0.84 -3.06
C GLN A 120 11.06 1.28 -4.52
N MET A 121 12.13 1.73 -5.16
CA MET A 121 12.10 2.08 -6.58
C MET A 121 11.91 0.88 -7.52
N ARG A 122 12.14 -0.36 -7.04
CA ARG A 122 11.94 -1.58 -7.86
C ARG A 122 10.48 -1.92 -8.16
N GLN A 123 9.53 -1.23 -7.58
CA GLN A 123 8.09 -1.48 -7.76
C GLN A 123 7.36 -0.36 -8.53
N VAL A 124 8.10 0.65 -9.00
CA VAL A 124 7.53 1.83 -9.65
C VAL A 124 8.44 2.34 -10.76
N PHE A 125 7.87 3.09 -11.68
CA PHE A 125 8.61 3.90 -12.63
C PHE A 125 8.72 5.36 -12.19
N HIS A 126 9.68 6.05 -12.76
CA HIS A 126 9.73 7.50 -12.68
C HIS A 126 8.43 8.10 -13.24
N GLY A 127 7.83 9.01 -12.47
CA GLY A 127 6.62 9.73 -12.86
C GLY A 127 5.34 9.11 -12.30
N ASP A 128 5.36 7.87 -11.82
CA ASP A 128 4.19 7.22 -11.22
C ASP A 128 3.68 7.98 -9.99
N ARG A 129 2.38 7.92 -9.75
CA ARG A 129 1.74 8.50 -8.56
C ARG A 129 1.48 7.39 -7.55
N VAL A 130 1.91 7.57 -6.31
CA VAL A 130 1.88 6.53 -5.28
C VAL A 130 1.38 7.07 -3.95
N ALA A 131 0.92 6.16 -3.10
CA ALA A 131 0.75 6.38 -1.67
C ALA A 131 1.90 5.70 -0.92
N ALA A 132 2.62 6.46 -0.09
CA ALA A 132 3.71 5.94 0.73
C ALA A 132 3.55 6.39 2.17
N ARG A 133 3.99 5.56 3.12
CA ARG A 133 4.08 5.93 4.53
C ARG A 133 5.51 6.27 4.90
N VAL A 134 5.70 7.15 5.88
CA VAL A 134 7.03 7.35 6.48
C VAL A 134 7.38 6.11 7.31
N ASP A 135 8.55 5.52 7.08
CA ASP A 135 9.03 4.39 7.87
C ASP A 135 10.02 4.85 8.94
N ARG A 136 10.95 5.76 8.57
CA ARG A 136 12.03 6.24 9.44
C ARG A 136 12.38 7.68 9.11
N VAL A 137 12.98 8.38 10.07
CA VAL A 137 13.67 9.64 9.85
C VAL A 137 15.13 9.40 10.17
N ASP A 138 16.03 9.69 9.23
CA ASP A 138 17.47 9.53 9.47
C ASP A 138 18.01 10.60 10.42
N ASP A 139 19.25 10.42 10.90
CA ASP A 139 19.90 11.37 11.81
C ASP A 139 20.10 12.77 11.22
N ARG A 140 19.88 12.94 9.90
CA ARG A 140 19.96 14.20 9.17
C ARG A 140 18.57 14.81 8.91
N GLY A 141 17.51 14.25 9.49
CA GLY A 141 16.14 14.72 9.35
C GLY A 141 15.44 14.33 8.05
N ARG A 142 16.03 13.45 7.21
CA ARG A 142 15.40 12.98 5.98
C ARG A 142 14.41 11.87 6.28
N ARG A 143 13.19 12.02 5.76
CA ARG A 143 12.11 11.05 5.91
C ARG A 143 12.26 9.96 4.86
N GLU A 144 12.46 8.71 5.28
CA GLU A 144 12.42 7.55 4.40
C GLU A 144 10.97 7.06 4.25
N GLY A 145 10.55 6.85 3.01
CA GLY A 145 9.22 6.37 2.63
C GLY A 145 9.21 4.90 2.24
N VAL A 146 8.12 4.22 2.59
CA VAL A 146 7.78 2.89 2.08
C VAL A 146 6.49 3.01 1.28
N ILE A 147 6.57 2.63 0.00
CA ILE A 147 5.42 2.67 -0.90
C ILE A 147 4.44 1.59 -0.48
N VAL A 148 3.20 2.01 -0.23
CA VAL A 148 2.09 1.13 0.14
C VAL A 148 1.35 0.68 -1.11
N GLU A 149 1.06 1.61 -2.02
CA GLU A 149 0.29 1.35 -3.23
C GLU A 149 0.65 2.33 -4.36
N VAL A 150 0.53 1.85 -5.61
CA VAL A 150 0.64 2.70 -6.80
C VAL A 150 -0.77 3.13 -7.21
N LEU A 151 -1.02 4.44 -7.18
CA LEU A 151 -2.33 5.03 -7.49
C LEU A 151 -2.52 5.23 -8.99
N GLU A 152 -1.46 5.61 -9.70
CA GLU A 152 -1.50 5.88 -11.13
C GLU A 152 -0.16 5.51 -11.78
N TYR A 153 -0.20 4.60 -12.76
CA TYR A 153 0.96 4.30 -13.60
C TYR A 153 1.05 5.32 -14.74
N ARG A 154 2.23 5.93 -14.89
CA ARG A 154 2.47 6.98 -15.90
C ARG A 154 3.34 6.51 -17.05
N THR A 155 4.04 5.39 -16.88
CA THR A 155 4.90 4.82 -17.91
C THR A 155 4.18 3.69 -18.63
N SER A 156 3.61 3.98 -19.80
CA SER A 156 3.01 2.98 -20.69
C SER A 156 3.95 2.55 -21.82
N GLN A 157 4.92 3.39 -22.17
CA GLN A 157 5.86 3.17 -23.26
C GLN A 157 7.21 3.74 -22.86
N THR A 158 8.29 3.12 -23.31
CA THR A 158 9.65 3.63 -23.11
C THR A 158 10.52 3.38 -24.34
N VAL A 159 11.53 4.23 -24.50
CA VAL A 159 12.55 4.10 -25.55
C VAL A 159 13.83 3.62 -24.90
N GLY A 160 14.51 2.68 -25.53
CA GLY A 160 15.76 2.15 -25.02
C GLY A 160 16.53 1.36 -26.04
N ARG A 161 17.66 0.82 -25.59
CA ARG A 161 18.53 -0.01 -26.40
C ARG A 161 18.24 -1.48 -26.14
N PHE A 162 17.98 -2.22 -27.22
CA PHE A 162 17.69 -3.65 -27.18
C PHE A 162 18.97 -4.45 -27.04
N PHE A 163 18.96 -5.42 -26.13
CA PHE A 163 20.03 -6.38 -25.92
C PHE A 163 19.46 -7.79 -25.96
N GLN A 164 20.28 -8.70 -26.48
CA GLN A 164 20.01 -10.12 -26.48
C GLN A 164 21.28 -10.82 -26.03
N GLU A 165 21.22 -11.46 -24.87
CA GLU A 165 22.35 -12.12 -24.22
C GLU A 165 21.88 -13.42 -23.56
N SER A 166 22.62 -14.52 -23.75
CA SER A 166 22.33 -15.82 -23.11
C SER A 166 20.88 -16.31 -23.29
N GLY A 167 20.25 -15.97 -24.43
CA GLY A 167 18.87 -16.36 -24.74
C GLY A 167 17.79 -15.47 -24.12
N ILE A 168 18.17 -14.47 -23.32
CA ILE A 168 17.27 -13.47 -22.72
C ILE A 168 17.34 -12.19 -23.55
N SER A 169 16.19 -11.61 -23.85
CA SER A 169 16.07 -10.35 -24.57
C SER A 169 15.50 -9.28 -23.64
N PHE A 170 16.11 -8.10 -23.63
CA PHE A 170 15.69 -7.00 -22.77
C PHE A 170 16.02 -5.66 -23.39
N VAL A 171 15.35 -4.61 -22.90
CA VAL A 171 15.60 -3.22 -23.30
C VAL A 171 16.07 -2.45 -22.08
N VAL A 172 17.20 -1.76 -22.23
CA VAL A 172 17.69 -0.79 -21.25
C VAL A 172 17.14 0.58 -21.64
N PRO A 173 16.26 1.20 -20.83
CA PRO A 173 15.70 2.51 -21.13
C PRO A 173 16.77 3.60 -21.25
N GLU A 174 16.61 4.52 -22.20
CA GLU A 174 17.52 5.66 -22.37
C GLU A 174 17.37 6.68 -21.21
N ASN A 175 16.18 6.76 -20.61
CA ASN A 175 15.96 7.59 -19.44
C ASN A 175 16.64 6.98 -18.22
N ALA A 176 17.78 7.54 -17.82
CA ALA A 176 18.58 7.09 -16.68
C ALA A 176 17.83 7.11 -15.33
N ARG A 177 16.66 7.75 -15.21
CA ARG A 177 15.82 7.68 -14.00
C ARG A 177 15.01 6.37 -13.90
N ILE A 178 14.96 5.59 -14.97
CA ILE A 178 14.34 4.27 -15.02
C ILE A 178 15.44 3.23 -14.94
N ASN A 179 15.69 2.71 -13.74
CA ASN A 179 16.74 1.71 -13.49
C ASN A 179 16.28 0.26 -13.72
N HIS A 180 15.19 0.07 -14.46
CA HIS A 180 14.63 -1.24 -14.75
C HIS A 180 15.02 -1.67 -16.15
N GLU A 181 15.47 -2.90 -16.29
CA GLU A 181 15.53 -3.57 -17.58
C GLU A 181 14.14 -4.09 -17.93
N VAL A 182 13.67 -3.77 -19.14
CA VAL A 182 12.38 -4.24 -19.64
C VAL A 182 12.60 -5.56 -20.35
N LEU A 183 12.20 -6.67 -19.73
CA LEU A 183 12.31 -8.00 -20.33
C LEU A 183 11.33 -8.13 -21.51
N ILE A 184 11.85 -8.61 -22.64
CA ILE A 184 11.07 -8.83 -23.87
C ILE A 184 11.01 -10.35 -24.13
N PRO A 185 9.82 -10.97 -24.10
CA PRO A 185 9.65 -12.35 -24.54
C PRO A 185 10.12 -12.54 -26.00
N GLN A 186 10.66 -13.72 -26.33
CA GLN A 186 11.22 -13.96 -27.66
C GLN A 186 10.18 -13.77 -28.78
N GLU A 187 8.94 -14.16 -28.53
CA GLU A 187 7.79 -13.96 -29.41
C GLU A 187 7.49 -12.49 -29.73
N ASN A 188 7.90 -11.57 -28.84
CA ASN A 188 7.64 -10.14 -28.95
C ASN A 188 8.87 -9.34 -29.40
N CYS A 189 9.98 -9.99 -29.72
CA CYS A 189 11.21 -9.32 -30.17
C CYS A 189 11.10 -8.79 -31.61
N GLY A 190 10.16 -9.30 -32.41
CA GLY A 190 10.01 -8.94 -33.81
C GLY A 190 11.32 -9.15 -34.59
N ASN A 191 11.77 -8.10 -35.29
CA ASN A 191 13.03 -8.09 -36.05
C ASN A 191 14.14 -7.25 -35.39
N ALA A 192 14.01 -6.94 -34.09
CA ALA A 192 14.98 -6.11 -33.38
C ALA A 192 16.36 -6.78 -33.34
N ARG A 193 17.42 -5.99 -33.56
CA ARG A 193 18.81 -6.48 -33.51
C ARG A 193 19.50 -6.00 -32.25
N HIS A 194 20.43 -6.81 -31.73
CA HIS A 194 21.26 -6.44 -30.60
C HIS A 194 21.91 -5.06 -30.81
N GLY A 195 21.77 -4.18 -29.83
CA GLY A 195 22.30 -2.82 -29.82
C GLY A 195 21.42 -1.77 -30.52
N GLN A 196 20.27 -2.14 -31.08
CA GLN A 196 19.37 -1.21 -31.77
C GLN A 196 18.50 -0.41 -30.79
N TYR A 197 18.20 0.85 -31.13
CA TYR A 197 17.18 1.64 -30.44
C TYR A 197 15.78 1.17 -30.83
N VAL A 198 14.96 0.92 -29.82
CA VAL A 198 13.59 0.42 -29.97
C VAL A 198 12.65 1.20 -29.06
N VAL A 199 11.37 1.19 -29.43
CA VAL A 199 10.27 1.65 -28.60
C VAL A 199 9.54 0.41 -28.11
N VAL A 200 9.28 0.33 -26.81
CA VAL A 200 8.57 -0.81 -26.20
C VAL A 200 7.40 -0.35 -25.37
N ASP A 201 6.29 -1.08 -25.48
CA ASP A 201 5.12 -0.91 -24.65
C ASP A 201 5.24 -1.76 -23.38
N ILE A 202 4.92 -1.15 -22.24
CA ILE A 202 4.95 -1.79 -20.94
C ILE A 202 3.66 -2.60 -20.77
N VAL A 203 3.74 -3.90 -21.04
CA VAL A 203 2.60 -4.83 -20.85
C VAL A 203 2.38 -5.15 -19.37
N ARG A 204 3.45 -5.19 -18.58
CA ARG A 204 3.40 -5.47 -17.15
C ARG A 204 4.24 -4.46 -16.38
N GLN A 205 3.59 -3.76 -15.46
CA GLN A 205 4.24 -2.81 -14.57
C GLN A 205 5.16 -3.51 -13.55
N PRO A 206 6.19 -2.83 -13.05
CA PRO A 206 7.06 -3.39 -12.02
C PRO A 206 6.25 -3.69 -10.76
N THR A 207 6.47 -4.88 -10.20
CA THR A 207 5.79 -5.32 -8.97
C THR A 207 6.79 -6.07 -8.12
N VAL A 208 6.71 -5.94 -6.80
CA VAL A 208 7.49 -6.79 -5.88
C VAL A 208 7.07 -8.24 -6.09
N ARG A 209 7.99 -9.11 -6.52
CA ARG A 209 7.77 -10.56 -6.48
C ARG A 209 7.49 -10.94 -5.02
N THR A 210 6.24 -11.31 -4.74
CA THR A 210 5.84 -11.88 -3.45
C THR A 210 6.26 -13.34 -3.41
#